data_AF-A0A7W4Z972-F1
#
_entry.id   AF-A0A7W4Z972-F1
#
_cell.length_a   1.000
_cell.length_b   1.000
_cell.length_c   1.000
_cell.angle_alpha   90.00
_cell.angle_beta   90.00
_cell.angle_gamma   90.00
#
_symmetry.space_group_name_H-M   'P 1'
#
loop_
_entity.id
_entity.type
_entity.pdbx_description
1 polymer ?
#
loop_
_entity_poly.entity_id
_entity_poly.type
_entity_poly.pdbx_seq_one_letter_code
_entity_poly.pdbx_strand_id
1 'polypeptide(L)'
;MGEPTGGNPVGYQDMDSFSLPNSGWTITYSKRNYRFQDNYSEGVQPDVPIEIDWESYRRGIDKPLAWVLADIASRNPGGAH
;
A
#
# COMPACT_ATOMS: atom_id res chain seq x y z
N MET A 1 -5.32 -0.16 7.11
CA MET A 1 -6.13 -1.38 6.90
C MET A 1 -5.53 -2.18 5.78
N GLY A 2 -5.26 -3.48 5.95
CA GLY A 2 -4.77 -4.34 4.85
C GLY A 2 -3.54 -5.15 5.22
N GLU A 3 -2.68 -5.40 4.25
CA GLU A 3 -1.39 -6.08 4.40
C GLU A 3 -0.23 -5.06 4.35
N PRO A 4 0.97 -5.41 4.84
CA PRO A 4 2.15 -4.56 4.67
C PRO A 4 2.40 -4.20 3.21
N THR A 5 2.84 -2.97 2.95
CA THR A 5 3.14 -2.56 1.57
C THR A 5 4.41 -3.24 1.04
N GLY A 6 4.51 -3.46 -0.26
CA GLY A 6 5.70 -4.10 -0.85
C GLY A 6 6.94 -3.20 -0.95
N GLY A 7 6.81 -1.90 -0.66
CA GLY A 7 7.88 -0.92 -0.78
C GLY A 7 8.66 -0.75 0.52
N ASN A 8 9.99 -0.66 0.44
CA ASN A 8 10.80 -0.35 1.61
C ASN A 8 10.43 1.06 2.14
N PRO A 9 9.96 1.19 3.40
CA PRO A 9 9.58 2.47 4.00
C PRO A 9 10.77 3.41 4.23
N VAL A 10 12.00 2.89 4.06
CA VAL A 10 13.24 3.67 4.05
C VAL A 10 14.03 3.30 2.80
N GLY A 11 13.96 4.12 1.75
CA GLY A 11 14.66 3.82 0.50
C GLY A 11 14.58 4.89 -0.57
N TYR A 12 15.36 4.66 -1.64
CA TYR A 12 15.37 5.51 -2.81
C TYR A 12 14.08 5.32 -3.64
N GLN A 13 13.28 6.38 -3.70
CA GLN A 13 12.07 6.52 -4.50
C GLN A 13 12.21 7.72 -5.46
N ASP A 14 11.12 8.15 -6.06
CA ASP A 14 11.04 9.11 -7.17
C ASP A 14 11.82 8.62 -8.40
N MET A 15 11.10 7.92 -9.28
CA MET A 15 11.64 7.45 -10.54
C MET A 15 11.92 8.63 -11.48
N ASP A 16 13.11 8.62 -12.05
CA ASP A 16 13.43 9.41 -13.21
C ASP A 16 14.09 8.54 -14.27
N SER A 17 14.33 9.10 -15.44
CA SER A 17 14.92 8.40 -16.55
C SER A 17 15.81 9.28 -17.42
N PHE A 18 16.77 8.65 -18.08
CA PHE A 18 17.53 9.30 -19.15
C PHE A 18 17.75 8.29 -20.27
N SER A 19 17.97 8.82 -21.48
CA SER A 19 18.24 8.00 -22.67
C SER A 19 19.72 8.05 -23.03
N LEU A 20 20.30 6.89 -23.33
CA LEU A 20 21.68 6.81 -23.78
C LEU A 20 21.79 7.33 -25.22
N PRO A 21 22.71 8.27 -25.52
CA PRO A 21 22.73 8.99 -26.79
C PRO A 21 23.07 8.10 -28.00
N ASN A 22 23.81 7.00 -27.79
CA ASN A 22 24.30 6.16 -28.88
C ASN A 22 23.51 4.86 -29.06
N SER A 23 22.91 4.31 -27.99
CA SER A 23 22.13 3.07 -28.04
C SER A 23 20.62 3.29 -27.99
N GLY A 24 20.17 4.48 -27.58
CA GLY A 24 18.75 4.79 -27.40
C GLY A 24 18.09 4.10 -26.20
N TRP A 25 18.84 3.39 -25.35
CA TRP A 25 18.28 2.73 -24.18
C TRP A 25 17.82 3.74 -23.15
N THR A 26 16.59 3.56 -22.65
CA THR A 26 16.06 4.30 -21.51
C THR A 26 16.44 3.59 -20.22
N ILE A 27 17.16 4.30 -19.35
CA ILE A 27 17.54 3.82 -18.03
C ILE A 27 16.69 4.55 -17.00
N THR A 28 16.06 3.80 -16.09
CA THR A 28 15.30 4.34 -14.97
C THR A 28 16.07 4.21 -13.67
N TYR A 29 15.98 5.21 -12.80
CA TYR A 29 16.61 5.19 -11.48
C TYR A 29 15.80 5.99 -10.47
N SER A 30 15.99 5.68 -9.18
CA SER A 30 15.38 6.41 -8.07
C SER A 30 16.25 7.60 -7.65
N LYS A 31 15.66 8.79 -7.51
CA LYS A 31 16.40 10.05 -7.24
C LYS A 31 16.48 10.45 -5.78
N ARG A 32 15.47 10.13 -4.95
CA ARG A 32 15.35 10.69 -3.60
C ARG A 32 15.23 9.60 -2.55
N ASN A 33 15.98 9.73 -1.46
CA ASN A 33 15.85 8.85 -0.32
C ASN A 33 14.73 9.33 0.61
N TYR A 34 13.68 8.53 0.76
CA TYR A 34 12.58 8.79 1.69
C TYR A 34 12.71 7.90 2.91
N ARG A 35 12.45 8.47 4.09
CA ARG A 35 12.41 7.78 5.37
C ARG A 35 11.09 8.09 6.05
N PHE A 36 10.14 7.17 5.91
CA PHE A 36 8.79 7.33 6.49
C PHE A 36 8.73 6.92 7.97
N GLN A 37 9.74 6.22 8.47
CA GLN A 37 9.81 5.72 9.84
C GLN A 37 11.28 5.54 10.28
N ASP A 38 11.52 5.50 11.59
CA ASP A 38 12.88 5.41 12.12
C ASP A 38 13.48 4.01 12.11
N ASN A 39 12.65 3.00 12.28
CA ASN A 39 13.08 1.60 12.30
C ASN A 39 12.77 0.94 10.97
N TYR A 40 13.55 -0.06 10.59
CA TYR A 40 13.24 -0.88 9.42
C TYR A 40 12.02 -1.79 9.71
N SER A 41 11.12 -1.93 8.74
CA SER A 41 10.12 -2.98 8.70
C SER A 41 9.94 -3.48 7.27
N GLU A 42 9.39 -4.67 7.11
CA GLU A 42 8.97 -5.23 5.84
C GLU A 42 7.74 -4.47 5.32
N GLY A 43 7.98 -3.35 4.64
CA GLY A 43 6.89 -2.48 4.21
C GLY A 43 6.36 -1.56 5.29
N VAL A 44 5.49 -0.63 4.89
CA VAL A 44 4.68 0.15 5.84
C VAL A 44 3.64 -0.78 6.45
N GLN A 45 3.62 -0.85 7.79
CA GLN A 45 2.69 -1.71 8.52
C GLN A 45 1.30 -1.06 8.62
N PRO A 46 0.21 -1.83 8.44
CA PRO A 46 -1.14 -1.32 8.62
C PRO A 46 -1.54 -1.26 10.09
N ASP A 47 -2.29 -0.24 10.50
CA ASP A 47 -2.83 -0.15 11.87
C ASP A 47 -3.79 -1.29 12.22
N VAL A 48 -4.44 -1.85 11.21
CA VAL A 48 -5.28 -3.03 11.34
C VAL A 48 -4.93 -4.00 10.21
N PRO A 49 -4.35 -5.16 10.57
CA PRO A 49 -4.00 -6.19 9.61
C PRO A 49 -5.26 -6.87 9.08
N ILE A 50 -5.33 -7.06 7.76
CA ILE A 50 -6.40 -7.81 7.09
C ILE A 50 -5.73 -8.75 6.10
N GLU A 51 -5.71 -10.04 6.42
CA GLU A 51 -5.18 -11.09 5.55
C GLU A 51 -6.17 -11.44 4.44
N ILE A 52 -5.63 -11.63 3.23
CA ILE A 52 -6.38 -12.15 2.09
C ILE A 52 -6.46 -13.68 2.22
N ASP A 53 -7.68 -14.22 2.18
CA ASP A 53 -7.88 -15.67 2.20
C ASP A 53 -8.74 -16.13 1.01
N TRP A 54 -8.54 -17.40 0.65
CA TRP A 54 -9.22 -18.04 -0.46
C TRP A 54 -10.74 -18.12 -0.28
N GLU A 55 -11.23 -18.35 0.95
CA GLU A 55 -12.67 -18.50 1.19
C GLU A 55 -13.40 -17.18 0.90
N SER A 56 -12.87 -16.06 1.40
CA SER A 56 -13.40 -14.72 1.15
C SER A 56 -13.33 -14.39 -0.34
N TYR A 57 -12.20 -14.66 -0.99
CA TYR A 57 -12.03 -14.43 -2.43
C TYR A 57 -13.07 -15.23 -3.24
N ARG A 58 -13.21 -16.53 -2.96
CA ARG A 58 -14.17 -17.42 -3.64
C ARG A 58 -15.62 -16.95 -3.48
N ARG A 59 -15.94 -16.27 -2.37
CA ARG A 59 -17.26 -15.74 -2.05
C ARG A 59 -17.47 -14.30 -2.54
N GLY A 60 -16.48 -13.69 -3.19
CA GLY A 60 -16.54 -12.29 -3.64
C GLY A 60 -16.57 -11.29 -2.48
N ILE A 61 -16.06 -11.66 -1.31
CA ILE A 61 -16.03 -10.81 -0.12
C ILE A 61 -14.73 -10.02 -0.11
N ASP A 62 -14.83 -8.70 -0.31
CA ASP A 62 -13.75 -7.76 -0.07
C ASP A 62 -13.67 -7.45 1.44
N LYS A 63 -12.76 -8.14 2.13
CA LYS A 63 -12.53 -8.00 3.57
C LYS A 63 -12.13 -6.57 3.99
N PRO A 64 -11.17 -5.89 3.32
CA PRO A 64 -10.90 -4.48 3.57
C PRO A 64 -12.13 -3.59 3.49
N LEU A 65 -12.94 -3.72 2.43
CA LEU A 65 -14.14 -2.93 2.26
C LEU A 65 -15.18 -3.22 3.35
N ALA A 66 -15.42 -4.49 3.66
CA ALA A 66 -16.35 -4.89 4.71
C ALA A 66 -15.97 -4.30 6.08
N TRP A 67 -14.68 -4.29 6.41
CA TRP A 67 -14.19 -3.67 7.63
C TRP A 67 -14.45 -2.17 7.64
N VAL A 68 -14.15 -1.46 6.55
CA VAL A 68 -14.34 0.00 6.46
C VAL A 68 -15.81 0.38 6.64
N LEU A 69 -16.72 -0.38 6.03
CA LEU A 69 -18.16 -0.15 6.18
C LEU A 69 -18.62 -0.34 7.64
N ALA A 70 -18.12 -1.39 8.31
CA ALA A 70 -18.42 -1.63 9.73
C ALA A 70 -17.86 -0.54 10.64
N ASP A 71 -16.63 -0.09 10.40
CA ASP A 71 -15.99 0.99 11.14
C ASP A 71 -16.76 2.32 10.99
N ILE A 72 -17.14 2.69 9.76
CA ILE A 72 -17.95 3.88 9.50
C ILE A 72 -19.31 3.79 10.21
N ALA A 73 -20.00 2.64 10.11
CA ALA A 73 -21.29 2.44 10.76
C ALA A 73 -21.20 2.53 12.29
N SER A 74 -20.12 2.00 12.89
CA SER A 74 -19.89 2.06 14.33
C SER A 74 -19.66 3.50 14.85
N ARG A 75 -19.09 4.37 14.00
CA ARG A 75 -18.82 5.78 14.31
C ARG A 75 -20.04 6.67 14.10
N ASN A 76 -20.97 6.28 13.21
CA ASN A 76 -22.17 7.04 12.87
C ASN A 76 -23.46 6.21 13.05
N PRO A 77 -23.87 5.89 14.29
CA PRO A 77 -25.04 5.06 14.55
C PRO A 77 -26.39 5.70 14.12
N GLY A 78 -26.41 6.98 13.76
CA GLY A 78 -27.62 7.73 13.36
C GLY A 78 -27.84 7.91 11.85
N GLY A 79 -27.02 7.30 10.98
CA GLY A 79 -27.10 7.47 9.52
C GLY A 79 -28.02 6.50 8.78
N ALA A 80 -28.70 5.60 9.51
CA ALA A 80 -29.69 4.68 8.95
C ALA A 80 -31.09 5.30 9.10
N HIS A 81 -31.45 6.18 8.15
CA HIS A 81 -32.82 6.66 7.93
C HIS A 81 -33.18 6.50 6.46
#